data_AF-A0A413RGA8-F1
#
_entry.id   AF-A0A413RGA8-F1
#
_cell.length_a   1.000
_cell.length_b   1.000
_cell.length_c   1.000
_cell.angle_alpha   90.00
_cell.angle_beta   90.00
_cell.angle_gamma   90.00
#
_symmetry.space_group_name_H-M   'P 1'
#
loop_
_entity.id
_entity.type
_entity.pdbx_description
1 polymer ?
#
loop_
_entity_poly.entity_id
_entity_poly.type
_entity_poly.pdbx_seq_one_letter_code
_entity_poly.pdbx_strand_id
1 'polypeptide(L)'
;MLWLTDITEFRLPGGEKVYLSPVIDCFGGMLVAWSIGLHPDKRLVNSSLRLIQARFQTRQAIESQVVGDLRDALNRNRAVRQRPRAIDTDNA
;
A
#
# COMPACT_ATOMS: atom_id res chain seq x y z
N MET A 1 -0.37 -10.69 4.64
CA MET A 1 -1.66 -10.03 4.91
C MET A 1 -2.77 -10.95 4.46
N LEU A 2 -3.88 -10.96 5.21
CA LEU A 2 -5.09 -11.70 4.89
C LEU A 2 -6.15 -10.66 4.61
N TRP A 3 -6.79 -10.77 3.45
CA TRP A 3 -7.91 -9.94 3.07
C TRP A 3 -9.14 -10.82 2.89
N LEU A 4 -10.27 -10.31 3.35
CA LEU A 4 -11.58 -10.93 3.15
C LEU A 4 -12.34 -10.13 2.10
N THR A 5 -13.07 -10.83 1.23
CA THR A 5 -13.99 -10.23 0.29
C THR A 5 -15.32 -10.96 0.33
N ASP A 6 -16.38 -10.26 -0.02
CA ASP A 6 -17.74 -10.77 -0.09
C ASP A 6 -18.52 -10.07 -1.23
N ILE A 7 -19.78 -10.46 -1.45
CA ILE A 7 -20.76 -9.69 -2.22
C ILE A 7 -22.00 -9.47 -1.37
N THR A 8 -22.34 -8.21 -1.12
CA THR A 8 -23.53 -7.83 -0.36
C THR A 8 -24.59 -7.22 -1.28
N GLU A 9 -25.80 -7.77 -1.30
CA GLU A 9 -26.97 -7.22 -2.00
C GLU A 9 -27.67 -6.16 -1.14
N PHE A 10 -27.97 -5.01 -1.73
CA PHE A 10 -28.83 -3.96 -1.22
C PHE A 10 -30.05 -3.83 -2.12
N ARG A 11 -31.23 -3.65 -1.54
CA ARG A 11 -32.44 -3.28 -2.28
C ARG A 11 -32.70 -1.80 -2.09
N LEU A 12 -32.77 -1.06 -3.19
CA LEU A 12 -33.08 0.36 -3.18
C LEU A 12 -34.59 0.60 -3.12
N PRO A 13 -35.02 1.80 -2.64
CA PRO A 13 -36.39 2.25 -2.82
C PRO A 13 -36.71 2.35 -4.33
N GLY A 14 -37.54 1.43 -4.82
CA GLY A 14 -37.79 1.22 -6.26
C GLY A 14 -37.73 -0.26 -6.68
N GLY A 15 -37.12 -1.11 -5.84
CA GLY A 15 -37.03 -2.55 -6.04
C GLY A 15 -35.77 -3.00 -6.78
N GLU A 16 -34.95 -2.06 -7.26
CA GLU A 16 -33.67 -2.35 -7.87
C GLU A 16 -32.70 -2.95 -6.85
N LYS A 17 -31.89 -3.90 -7.34
CA LYS A 17 -30.83 -4.53 -6.57
C LYS A 17 -29.49 -3.91 -6.95
N VAL A 18 -28.71 -3.57 -5.93
CA VAL A 18 -27.34 -3.08 -6.07
C VAL A 18 -26.43 -3.98 -5.25
N TYR A 19 -25.26 -4.28 -5.77
CA TYR A 19 -24.31 -5.20 -5.16
C TYR A 19 -23.01 -4.46 -4.85
N LEU A 20 -22.53 -4.61 -3.62
CA LEU A 20 -21.23 -4.15 -3.16
C LEU A 20 -20.27 -5.33 -3.09
N SER A 21 -19.08 -5.19 -3.65
CA SER A 21 -17.96 -6.09 -3.37
C SER A 21 -16.92 -5.37 -2.53
N PRO A 22 -16.93 -5.52 -1.20
CA PRO A 22 -15.91 -4.95 -0.32
C PRO A 22 -14.66 -5.83 -0.27
N VAL A 23 -13.53 -5.21 0.08
CA VAL A 23 -12.29 -5.88 0.49
C VAL A 23 -11.90 -5.35 1.86
N ILE A 24 -11.87 -6.23 2.85
CA ILE A 24 -11.58 -5.91 4.25
C ILE A 24 -10.18 -6.42 4.62
N ASP A 25 -9.37 -5.59 5.26
CA ASP A 25 -8.13 -6.04 5.89
C ASP A 25 -8.44 -6.70 7.23
N CYS A 26 -8.18 -8.01 7.35
CA CYS A 26 -8.52 -8.78 8.56
C CYS A 26 -7.66 -8.41 9.78
N PHE A 27 -6.53 -7.72 9.59
CA PHE A 27 -5.71 -7.28 10.72
C PHE A 27 -6.16 -5.93 11.28
N GLY A 28 -6.63 -5.02 10.41
CA GLY A 28 -7.07 -3.68 10.80
C GLY A 28 -8.59 -3.51 10.91
N GLY A 29 -9.38 -4.45 10.40
CA GLY A 29 -10.84 -4.32 10.26
C GLY A 29 -11.28 -3.24 9.27
N MET A 30 -10.37 -2.77 8.41
CA MET A 30 -10.59 -1.60 7.54
C MET A 30 -11.09 -2.00 6.14
N LEU A 31 -12.03 -1.23 5.57
CA LEU A 31 -12.42 -1.33 4.16
C LEU A 31 -11.33 -0.74 3.27
N VAL A 32 -10.53 -1.59 2.65
CA VAL A 32 -9.33 -1.17 1.89
C VAL A 32 -9.56 -1.01 0.39
N ALA A 33 -10.63 -1.60 -0.15
CA ALA A 33 -11.10 -1.37 -1.52
C ALA A 33 -12.57 -1.81 -1.64
N TRP A 34 -13.25 -1.35 -2.69
CA TRP A 34 -14.61 -1.76 -3.00
C TRP A 34 -14.97 -1.49 -4.47
N SER A 35 -16.03 -2.14 -4.93
CA SER A 35 -16.73 -1.84 -6.18
C SER A 35 -18.23 -2.00 -5.97
N ILE A 36 -19.03 -1.27 -6.75
CA ILE A 36 -20.50 -1.35 -6.75
C ILE A 36 -20.98 -1.64 -8.18
N GLY A 37 -22.03 -2.44 -8.32
CA GLY A 37 -22.64 -2.74 -9.60
C GLY A 37 -24.06 -3.26 -9.49
N LEU A 38 -24.72 -3.41 -10.63
CA LEU A 38 -26.12 -3.89 -10.71
C LEU A 38 -26.22 -5.41 -10.80
N HIS A 39 -25.09 -6.11 -10.94
CA HIS A 39 -25.03 -7.57 -11.09
C HIS A 39 -23.93 -8.15 -10.21
N PRO A 40 -24.18 -9.29 -9.53
CA PRO A 40 -23.18 -9.98 -8.70
C PRO A 40 -22.31 -10.88 -9.58
N ASP A 41 -21.50 -10.27 -10.44
CA ASP A 41 -20.70 -10.99 -11.42
C ASP A 41 -19.19 -10.88 -11.17
N LYS A 42 -18.41 -11.60 -11.99
CA LYS A 42 -16.95 -11.58 -11.92
C LYS A 42 -16.37 -10.20 -12.21
N ARG A 43 -17.06 -9.33 -12.97
CA ARG A 43 -16.57 -7.98 -13.27
C ARG A 43 -16.61 -7.12 -12.02
N LEU A 44 -17.67 -7.21 -11.22
CA LEU A 44 -17.79 -6.54 -9.93
C LEU A 44 -16.60 -6.90 -9.03
N VAL A 45 -16.42 -8.20 -8.78
CA VAL A 45 -15.35 -8.71 -7.88
C VAL A 45 -13.95 -8.39 -8.41
N ASN A 46 -13.69 -8.60 -9.71
CA ASN A 46 -12.38 -8.30 -10.27
C ASN A 46 -12.04 -6.80 -10.20
N SER A 47 -13.04 -5.93 -10.17
CA SER A 47 -12.82 -4.49 -10.06
C SER A 47 -12.33 -4.09 -8.67
N SER A 48 -12.95 -4.62 -7.60
CA SER A 48 -12.48 -4.37 -6.23
C SER A 48 -11.11 -5.01 -5.98
N LEU A 49 -10.88 -6.22 -6.49
CA LEU A 49 -9.59 -6.92 -6.38
C LEU A 49 -8.45 -6.19 -7.11
N ARG A 50 -8.67 -5.71 -8.34
CA ARG A 50 -7.65 -4.91 -9.05
C ARG A 50 -7.35 -3.60 -8.33
N LEU A 51 -8.36 -2.97 -7.74
CA LEU A 51 -8.16 -1.72 -6.99
C LEU A 51 -7.24 -1.95 -5.78
N ILE A 52 -7.47 -3.01 -4.99
CA ILE A 52 -6.58 -3.30 -3.85
C ILE A 52 -5.20 -3.76 -4.31
N GLN A 53 -5.10 -4.53 -5.39
CA GLN A 53 -3.83 -4.96 -5.96
C GLN A 53 -2.96 -3.75 -6.35
N ALA A 54 -3.54 -2.78 -7.06
CA ALA A 54 -2.82 -1.56 -7.45
C ALA A 54 -2.37 -0.75 -6.22
N ARG A 55 -3.27 -0.55 -5.24
CA ARG A 55 -2.95 0.16 -3.99
C ARG A 55 -1.81 -0.50 -3.23
N PHE A 56 -1.84 -1.82 -3.13
CA PHE A 56 -0.80 -2.60 -2.45
C PHE A 56 0.55 -2.49 -3.17
N GLN A 57 0.56 -2.58 -4.50
CA GLN A 57 1.77 -2.39 -5.30
C GLN A 57 2.36 -0.99 -5.13
N THR A 58 1.52 0.05 -5.19
CA THR A 58 1.96 1.43 -4.96
C THR A 58 2.57 1.59 -3.56
N ARG A 59 1.92 1.04 -2.54
CA ARG A 59 2.42 1.08 -1.16
C ARG A 59 3.80 0.41 -1.04
N GLN A 60 3.95 -0.79 -1.58
CA GLN A 60 5.24 -1.49 -1.55
C GLN A 60 6.34 -0.73 -2.30
N ALA A 61 6.02 -0.13 -3.45
CA ALA A 61 6.98 0.66 -4.21
C ALA A 61 7.46 1.88 -3.40
N ILE A 62 6.53 2.60 -2.76
CA ILE A 62 6.86 3.74 -1.89
C ILE A 62 7.69 3.30 -0.69
N GLU A 63 7.29 2.23 0.01
CA GLU A 63 8.02 1.71 1.17
C GLU A 63 9.45 1.30 0.78
N SER A 64 9.62 0.60 -0.35
CA SER A 64 10.94 0.21 -0.86
C SER A 64 11.80 1.43 -1.21
N GLN A 65 11.22 2.43 -1.87
CA GLN A 65 11.92 3.66 -2.24
C GLN A 65 12.40 4.42 -0.99
N VAL A 66 11.50 4.66 -0.03
CA VAL A 66 11.83 5.37 1.21
C VAL A 66 12.91 4.65 2.01
N VAL A 67 12.82 3.32 2.12
CA VAL A 67 13.85 2.53 2.81
C VAL A 67 15.19 2.59 2.07
N GLY A 68 15.18 2.58 0.73
CA GLY A 68 16.38 2.78 -0.09
C GLY A 68 17.03 4.13 0.19
N ASP A 69 16.26 5.21 0.09
CA ASP A 69 16.74 6.58 0.31
C ASP A 69 17.34 6.77 1.71
N LEU A 70 16.70 6.18 2.73
CA LEU A 70 17.19 6.21 4.11
C LEU A 70 18.49 5.43 4.28
N ARG A 71 18.62 4.26 3.63
CA ARG A 71 19.87 3.48 3.65
C ARG A 71 21.00 4.26 3.01
N ASP A 72 20.75 4.91 1.87
CA ASP A 72 21.75 5.72 1.19
C ASP A 72 22.17 6.93 2.02
N ALA A 73 21.22 7.62 2.66
CA ALA A 73 21.51 8.71 3.59
C ALA A 73 22.36 8.25 4.78
N LEU A 74 22.03 7.09 5.37
CA LEU A 74 22.79 6.52 6.47
C LEU A 74 24.23 6.16 6.05
N ASN A 75 24.40 5.58 4.86
CA ASN A 75 25.70 5.25 4.29
C ASN A 75 26.56 6.51 4.07
N ARG A 76 25.96 7.58 3.53
CA ARG A 76 26.63 8.89 3.40
C ARG A 76 27.09 9.42 4.76
N ASN A 77 26.22 9.38 5.78
CA ASN A 77 26.56 9.85 7.12
C ASN A 77 27.69 9.03 7.77
N ARG A 78 27.70 7.70 7.57
CA ARG A 78 28.77 6.83 8.07
C ARG A 78 30.11 7.14 7.41
N ALA A 79 30.12 7.34 6.08
CA ALA A 79 31.33 7.70 5.35
C ALA A 79 31.93 9.03 5.82
N VAL A 80 31.09 10.04 6.10
CA VAL A 80 31.54 11.34 6.66
C VAL A 80 32.16 11.17 8.05
N ARG A 81 31.53 10.39 8.93
CA ARG A 81 32.02 10.15 10.31
C ARG A 81 33.32 9.35 10.36
N GLN A 82 33.58 8.50 9.36
CA GLN A 82 34.77 7.66 9.30
C GLN A 82 35.97 8.34 8.61
N ARG A 83 35.83 9.59 8.15
CA ARG A 83 36.97 10.34 7.57
C ARG A 83 38.02 10.59 8.64
N PRO A 84 39.31 10.26 8.41
CA PRO A 84 40.37 10.63 9.32
C PRO A 84 40.37 12.14 9.53
N ARG A 85 40.47 12.61 10.78
CA ARG A 85 40.84 14.00 11.03
C ARG A 85 42.24 14.17 10.45
N ALA A 86 42.42 15.10 9.52
CA ALA A 86 43.75 15.50 9.11
C ALA A 86 44.49 15.93 10.39
N ILE A 87 45.49 15.15 10.78
CA ILE A 87 46.44 15.58 11.79
C ILE A 87 47.29 16.60 11.06
N ASP A 88 47.19 17.88 11.44
CA ASP A 88 48.05 18.94 10.93
C ASP A 88 49.49 18.57 11.32
N THR A 89 50.20 17.92 10.40
CA THR A 89 51.63 17.66 10.50
C THR A 89 52.37 18.86 9.92
N ASP A 90 52.19 20.03 10.54
CA ASP A 90 52.88 21.29 10.18
C ASP A 90 53.64 21.90 11.38
N ASN A 91 54.05 21.06 12.34
CA ASN A 91 55.04 21.42 13.35
C ASN A 91 56.27 20.50 13.23
N ALA A 92 57.18 20.85 12.31
CA ALA A 92 58.55 20.37 12.26
C ALA A 92 59.49 21.57 12.06
#